data_AF-R0ILI4-F1
#
_entry.id   AF-R0ILI4-F1
#
_cell.length_a   1.000
_cell.length_b   1.000
_cell.length_c   1.000
_cell.angle_alpha   90.00
_cell.angle_beta   90.00
_cell.angle_gamma   90.00
#
_symmetry.space_group_name_H-M   'P 1'
#
loop_
_entity.id
_entity.type
_entity.pdbx_description
1 polymer ?
#
loop_
_entity_poly.entity_id
_entity_poly.type
_entity_poly.pdbx_seq_one_letter_code
_entity_poly.pdbx_strand_id
1 'polypeptide(L)'
;MLTYSPPPAVICAENIALLYLLHSVPVPPSCNEIKKPPSRQGGYSSSFVQERDLASTLAFLSYTEDDPNHIPALCVEENPKLMSLDVVVAVNKKNEADGNEALQNIEQNLEKIFTILSEISQERDNNRAIEHQIFNAIISIYSHRVLSRLRFMAKTRGTPRQPLRVVLGEAINSLKQVNHQTLSSLPFSLFIERAKDVIRLADAWAKHQKSAELGNLVEGIYQLKQTGDVQALLGSIPNRAMGPSSRQNLFNIIKKVSRYREAARFLYRTAKKIPLLRRAKVVIASLPKEAFDRISDENYTPQLTSTISRMNTNCQGPVVRHLCRLLNTSGPQLNDQFADQTRKTMREAKIHAEIQLVFHYELNFSRLPPRVVCSSKDACFLCNAFILMHGKMHTPRYHGRLYPGWRLPLMSDLNDLDIRLNSALEDQIKDSLKTLLSRQKKTMVCHRPVALSRAKRNFTLQMSLRFTSSTSQK
;
A
#
# COMPACT_ATOMS: atom_id res chain seq x y z
N MET A 1 -0.42 -36.29 31.79
CA MET A 1 -1.21 -35.06 31.62
C MET A 1 -1.23 -34.73 30.14
N LEU A 2 -2.41 -34.78 29.50
CA LEU A 2 -2.55 -34.31 28.11
C LEU A 2 -2.21 -32.82 28.10
N THR A 3 -1.07 -32.45 27.51
CA THR A 3 -0.69 -31.05 27.33
C THR A 3 -1.69 -30.46 26.33
N TYR A 4 -2.71 -29.77 26.83
CA TYR A 4 -3.69 -29.07 26.01
C TYR A 4 -2.94 -28.01 25.19
N SER A 5 -2.77 -28.25 23.89
CA SER A 5 -2.21 -27.25 23.00
C SER A 5 -3.23 -26.13 22.83
N PRO A 6 -2.83 -24.85 22.99
CA PRO A 6 -3.76 -23.74 22.77
C PRO A 6 -4.29 -23.75 21.33
N PRO A 7 -5.52 -23.23 21.10
CA PRO A 7 -6.08 -23.13 19.75
C PRO A 7 -5.17 -22.35 18.79
N PRO A 8 -5.19 -22.63 17.47
CA PRO A 8 -4.29 -21.98 16.50
C PRO A 8 -4.35 -20.45 16.50
N ALA A 9 -5.52 -19.85 16.70
CA ALA A 9 -5.65 -18.40 16.77
C ALA A 9 -5.04 -17.79 18.06
N VAL A 10 -4.99 -18.55 19.16
CA VAL A 10 -4.27 -18.15 20.38
C VAL A 10 -2.77 -18.20 20.14
N ILE A 11 -2.27 -19.26 19.50
CA ILE A 11 -0.86 -19.38 19.06
C ILE A 11 -0.48 -18.20 18.16
N CYS A 12 -1.37 -17.81 17.24
CA CYS A 12 -1.16 -16.66 16.35
C CYS A 12 -1.01 -15.35 17.15
N ALA A 13 -1.89 -15.12 18.13
CA ALA A 13 -1.81 -13.95 19.00
C ALA A 13 -0.49 -13.91 19.80
N GLU A 14 -0.05 -15.04 20.36
CA GLU A 14 1.26 -15.15 21.03
C GLU A 14 2.42 -14.85 20.09
N ASN A 15 2.42 -15.42 18.88
CA ASN A 15 3.49 -15.22 17.90
C ASN A 15 3.58 -13.75 17.47
N ILE A 16 2.43 -13.10 17.26
CA ILE A 16 2.35 -11.66 16.96
C ILE A 16 2.88 -10.82 18.12
N ALA A 17 2.47 -11.12 19.36
CA ALA A 17 2.92 -10.40 20.54
C ALA A 17 4.44 -10.54 20.74
N LEU A 18 4.97 -11.75 20.59
CA LEU A 18 6.42 -11.99 20.68
C LEU A 18 7.18 -11.26 19.58
N LEU A 19 6.77 -11.38 18.32
CA LEU A 19 7.41 -10.62 17.23
C LEU A 19 7.36 -9.12 17.47
N TYR A 20 6.26 -8.58 17.97
CA TYR A 20 6.12 -7.16 18.26
C TYR A 20 7.05 -6.68 19.38
N LEU A 21 7.25 -7.50 20.43
CA LEU A 21 8.23 -7.22 21.48
C LEU A 21 9.66 -7.15 20.91
N LEU A 22 9.99 -8.03 19.97
CA LEU A 22 11.28 -8.03 19.30
C LEU A 22 11.42 -6.81 18.37
N HIS A 23 10.46 -6.62 17.45
CA HIS A 23 10.52 -5.68 16.33
C HIS A 23 9.14 -5.10 15.99
N SER A 24 9.03 -3.77 15.97
CA SER A 24 7.85 -3.10 15.39
C SER A 24 7.86 -3.08 13.86
N VAL A 25 9.02 -3.32 13.25
CA VAL A 25 9.25 -3.40 11.80
C VAL A 25 10.15 -4.61 11.51
N PRO A 26 9.61 -5.84 11.44
CA PRO A 26 10.41 -7.06 11.26
C PRO A 26 11.24 -7.05 9.96
N VAL A 27 10.72 -6.42 8.91
CA VAL A 27 11.36 -6.33 7.59
C VAL A 27 11.28 -4.89 7.06
N PRO A 28 12.26 -4.41 6.28
CA PRO A 28 12.17 -3.08 5.69
C PRO A 28 11.05 -3.01 4.63
N PRO A 29 10.52 -1.81 4.34
CA PRO A 29 9.60 -1.61 3.23
C PRO A 29 10.22 -2.09 1.91
N SER A 30 9.47 -2.85 1.12
CA SER A 30 9.92 -3.36 -0.18
C SER A 30 8.75 -3.64 -1.13
N CYS A 31 9.09 -3.99 -2.37
CA CYS A 31 8.17 -4.55 -3.35
C CYS A 31 8.32 -6.08 -3.34
N ASN A 32 7.22 -6.80 -3.56
CA ASN A 32 7.30 -8.24 -3.80
C ASN A 32 7.69 -8.52 -5.25
N GLU A 33 8.64 -9.45 -5.44
CA GLU A 33 9.05 -9.89 -6.76
C GLU A 33 7.99 -10.76 -7.43
N ILE A 34 7.81 -10.60 -8.73
CA ILE A 34 6.93 -11.44 -9.55
C ILE A 34 7.76 -12.61 -10.06
N LYS A 35 8.10 -13.56 -9.17
CA LYS A 35 8.93 -14.73 -9.56
C LYS A 35 8.15 -15.71 -10.44
N LYS A 36 6.88 -15.94 -10.10
CA LYS A 36 5.87 -16.65 -10.91
C LYS A 36 4.51 -16.02 -10.56
N PRO A 37 3.66 -15.64 -11.53
CA PRO A 37 2.31 -15.21 -11.20
C PRO A 37 1.58 -16.35 -10.46
N PRO A 38 0.70 -16.04 -9.49
CA PRO A 38 -0.07 -17.06 -8.79
C PRO A 38 -0.84 -17.92 -9.79
N SER A 39 -0.95 -19.22 -9.50
CA SER A 39 -1.36 -20.33 -10.37
C SER A 39 -2.50 -20.05 -11.38
N ARG A 40 -2.38 -20.69 -12.56
CA ARG A 40 -3.28 -20.68 -13.75
C ARG A 40 -3.32 -19.35 -14.53
N GLN A 41 -2.54 -19.25 -15.61
CA GLN A 41 -2.64 -18.14 -16.57
C GLN A 41 -3.77 -18.35 -17.60
N GLY A 42 -4.26 -19.58 -17.77
CA GLY A 42 -5.26 -19.89 -18.79
C GLY A 42 -6.63 -19.31 -18.45
N GLY A 43 -7.26 -18.67 -19.44
CA GLY A 43 -8.65 -18.21 -19.36
C GLY A 43 -8.85 -16.75 -18.92
N TYR A 44 -7.79 -16.03 -18.52
CA TYR A 44 -7.88 -14.60 -18.24
C TYR A 44 -7.74 -13.78 -19.53
N SER A 45 -8.58 -12.78 -19.68
CA SER A 45 -8.53 -11.81 -20.78
C SER A 45 -7.40 -10.78 -20.55
N SER A 46 -7.19 -10.41 -19.28
CA SER A 46 -6.19 -9.42 -18.87
C SER A 46 -4.90 -10.09 -18.41
N SER A 47 -3.76 -9.51 -18.81
CA SER A 47 -2.46 -9.90 -18.25
C SER A 47 -2.40 -9.61 -16.76
N PHE A 48 -1.55 -10.34 -16.04
CA PHE A 48 -1.30 -10.10 -14.62
C PHE A 48 -0.90 -8.65 -14.30
N VAL A 49 -0.08 -8.03 -15.16
CA VAL A 49 0.36 -6.64 -14.99
C VAL A 49 -0.83 -5.68 -15.13
N GLN A 50 -1.73 -5.90 -16.09
CA GLN A 50 -2.93 -5.09 -16.26
C GLN A 50 -3.86 -5.20 -15.05
N GLU A 51 -4.10 -6.43 -14.56
CA GLU A 51 -4.91 -6.64 -13.35
C GLU A 51 -4.27 -5.94 -12.14
N ARG A 52 -2.96 -6.10 -11.94
CA ARG A 52 -2.23 -5.45 -10.84
C ARG A 52 -2.36 -3.93 -10.89
N ASP A 53 -2.15 -3.32 -12.05
CA ASP A 53 -2.17 -1.87 -12.21
C ASP A 53 -3.60 -1.31 -12.09
N LEU A 54 -4.61 -2.07 -12.56
CA LEU A 54 -6.02 -1.74 -12.38
C LEU A 54 -6.43 -1.83 -10.91
N ALA A 55 -6.16 -2.95 -10.24
CA ALA A 55 -6.42 -3.12 -8.82
C ALA A 55 -5.70 -2.06 -7.98
N SER A 56 -4.43 -1.73 -8.30
CA SER A 56 -3.68 -0.66 -7.60
C SER A 56 -4.29 0.72 -7.79
N THR A 57 -4.81 1.00 -8.98
CA THR A 57 -5.44 2.29 -9.31
C THR A 57 -6.77 2.43 -8.60
N LEU A 58 -7.62 1.41 -8.65
CA LEU A 58 -8.90 1.39 -7.96
C LEU A 58 -8.70 1.39 -6.44
N ALA A 59 -7.73 0.64 -5.90
CA ALA A 59 -7.43 0.63 -4.47
C ALA A 59 -7.02 2.03 -3.99
N PHE A 60 -6.26 2.78 -4.79
CA PHE A 60 -5.94 4.17 -4.49
C PHE A 60 -7.19 5.06 -4.41
N LEU A 61 -8.15 4.88 -5.32
CA LEU A 61 -9.42 5.60 -5.36
C LEU A 61 -10.39 5.12 -4.27
N SER A 62 -10.31 3.89 -3.78
CA SER A 62 -11.20 3.41 -2.71
C SER A 62 -11.02 4.11 -1.35
N TYR A 63 -9.96 4.88 -1.12
CA TYR A 63 -9.75 5.55 0.17
C TYR A 63 -10.19 7.02 0.09
N THR A 64 -11.39 7.32 0.57
CA THR A 64 -11.98 8.67 0.54
C THR A 64 -11.55 9.53 1.73
N GLU A 65 -11.44 8.94 2.91
CA GLU A 65 -11.14 9.64 4.15
C GLU A 65 -9.86 9.09 4.80
N ASP A 66 -9.13 9.94 5.53
CA ASP A 66 -7.94 9.52 6.28
C ASP A 66 -8.34 8.75 7.57
N ASP A 67 -9.22 7.76 7.45
CA ASP A 67 -9.63 6.89 8.54
C ASP A 67 -8.64 5.72 8.68
N PRO A 68 -7.85 5.62 9.76
CA PRO A 68 -6.94 4.51 9.97
C PRO A 68 -7.65 3.19 10.32
N ASN A 69 -8.94 3.23 10.70
CA ASN A 69 -9.67 2.07 11.19
C ASN A 69 -10.30 1.23 10.08
N HIS A 70 -10.68 1.84 8.97
CA HIS A 70 -11.36 1.21 7.84
C HIS A 70 -10.53 1.34 6.54
N ILE A 71 -9.28 0.86 6.58
CA ILE A 71 -8.42 0.86 5.40
C ILE A 71 -8.99 -0.10 4.35
N PRO A 72 -9.23 0.35 3.11
CA PRO A 72 -9.74 -0.50 2.06
C PRO A 72 -8.62 -1.29 1.36
N ALA A 73 -8.97 -2.51 1.00
CA ALA A 73 -8.28 -3.32 0.01
C ALA A 73 -9.28 -3.80 -1.03
N LEU A 74 -8.79 -4.09 -2.24
CA LEU A 74 -9.59 -4.67 -3.29
C LEU A 74 -8.79 -5.56 -4.22
N CYS A 75 -9.53 -6.36 -4.98
CA CYS A 75 -9.05 -7.15 -6.10
C CYS A 75 -10.03 -7.02 -7.27
N VAL A 76 -9.61 -7.51 -8.45
CA VAL A 76 -10.43 -7.45 -9.66
C VAL A 76 -10.58 -8.85 -10.21
N GLU A 77 -11.81 -9.32 -10.27
CA GLU A 77 -12.19 -10.63 -10.80
C GLU A 77 -12.80 -10.47 -12.20
N GLU A 78 -12.37 -11.30 -13.13
CA GLU A 78 -13.05 -11.42 -14.42
C GLU A 78 -14.24 -12.35 -14.26
N ASN A 79 -15.42 -11.90 -14.68
CA ASN A 79 -16.63 -12.72 -14.67
C ASN A 79 -17.00 -13.10 -16.11
N PRO A 80 -16.59 -14.30 -16.60
CA PRO A 80 -16.87 -14.72 -17.96
C PRO A 80 -18.35 -14.89 -18.27
N LYS A 81 -19.20 -15.12 -17.27
CA LYS A 81 -20.64 -15.31 -17.50
C LYS A 81 -21.33 -14.00 -17.83
N LEU A 82 -20.99 -12.94 -17.09
CA LEU A 82 -21.57 -11.60 -17.26
C LEU A 82 -20.74 -10.72 -18.19
N MET A 83 -19.58 -11.19 -18.62
CA MET A 83 -18.60 -10.42 -19.38
C MET A 83 -18.28 -9.08 -18.69
N SER A 84 -18.16 -9.11 -17.36
CA SER A 84 -17.91 -7.95 -16.48
C SER A 84 -16.59 -8.09 -15.73
N LEU A 85 -16.17 -6.99 -15.09
CA LEU A 85 -15.19 -7.03 -14.00
C LEU A 85 -15.92 -6.84 -12.67
N ASP A 86 -15.69 -7.76 -11.75
CA ASP A 86 -16.18 -7.64 -10.38
C ASP A 86 -15.04 -7.05 -9.54
N VAL A 87 -15.24 -5.81 -9.07
CA VAL A 87 -14.28 -5.08 -8.23
C VAL A 87 -14.63 -5.38 -6.78
N VAL A 88 -13.97 -6.39 -6.23
CA VAL A 88 -14.29 -6.91 -4.90
C VAL A 88 -13.55 -6.12 -3.83
N VAL A 89 -14.27 -5.51 -2.90
CA VAL A 89 -13.74 -4.58 -1.90
C VAL A 89 -13.98 -5.10 -0.48
N ALA A 90 -13.00 -4.89 0.40
CA ALA A 90 -13.12 -5.03 1.84
C ALA A 90 -12.51 -3.81 2.55
N VAL A 91 -12.88 -3.60 3.81
CA VAL A 91 -12.22 -2.65 4.74
C VAL A 91 -11.81 -3.38 6.00
N ASN A 92 -10.80 -2.89 6.72
CA ASN A 92 -10.47 -3.45 8.03
C ASN A 92 -11.71 -3.50 8.95
N LYS A 93 -11.98 -4.66 9.56
CA LYS A 93 -13.17 -4.91 10.39
C LYS A 93 -12.81 -5.48 11.76
N LYS A 94 -13.40 -4.93 12.83
CA LYS A 94 -13.37 -5.50 14.19
C LYS A 94 -14.43 -6.57 14.40
N ASN A 95 -15.60 -6.38 13.80
CA ASN A 95 -16.76 -7.26 13.81
C ASN A 95 -17.46 -7.17 12.44
N GLU A 96 -18.50 -7.97 12.23
CA GLU A 96 -19.22 -8.07 10.96
C GLU A 96 -19.78 -6.72 10.45
N ALA A 97 -20.32 -5.89 11.36
CA ALA A 97 -20.99 -4.63 11.01
C ALA A 97 -20.03 -3.42 10.90
N ASP A 98 -18.82 -3.52 11.46
CA ASP A 98 -17.81 -2.46 11.50
C ASP A 98 -17.44 -1.99 10.09
N GLY A 99 -17.42 -0.68 9.80
CA GLY A 99 -17.05 -0.19 8.48
C GLY A 99 -18.04 -0.43 7.33
N ASN A 100 -19.29 -0.85 7.61
CA ASN A 100 -20.32 -0.98 6.56
C ASN A 100 -20.63 0.35 5.84
N GLU A 101 -20.67 1.46 6.57
CA GLU A 101 -20.81 2.80 5.98
C GLU A 101 -19.63 3.13 5.05
N ALA A 102 -18.41 2.80 5.46
CA ALA A 102 -17.22 2.99 4.62
C ALA A 102 -17.33 2.16 3.33
N LEU A 103 -17.79 0.91 3.40
CA LEU A 103 -18.01 0.05 2.23
C LEU A 103 -19.06 0.62 1.27
N GLN A 104 -20.21 1.07 1.79
CA GLN A 104 -21.27 1.71 1.00
C GLN A 104 -20.77 2.98 0.31
N ASN A 105 -20.00 3.81 1.03
CA ASN A 105 -19.39 5.01 0.46
C ASN A 105 -18.38 4.66 -0.65
N ILE A 106 -17.60 3.59 -0.50
CA ILE A 106 -16.67 3.14 -1.54
C ILE A 106 -17.42 2.65 -2.77
N GLU A 107 -18.44 1.81 -2.58
CA GLU A 107 -19.30 1.29 -3.63
C GLU A 107 -19.91 2.42 -4.44
N GLN A 108 -20.65 3.34 -3.80
CA GLN A 108 -21.29 4.47 -4.48
C GLN A 108 -20.30 5.34 -5.26
N ASN A 109 -19.10 5.54 -4.73
CA ASN A 109 -18.09 6.39 -5.37
C ASN A 109 -17.43 5.73 -6.57
N LEU A 110 -17.12 4.43 -6.49
CA LEU A 110 -16.56 3.69 -7.61
C LEU A 110 -17.61 3.46 -8.71
N GLU A 111 -18.86 3.17 -8.35
CA GLU A 111 -19.96 3.01 -9.31
C GLU A 111 -20.19 4.28 -10.14
N LYS A 112 -20.12 5.47 -9.52
CA LYS A 112 -20.16 6.76 -10.27
C LYS A 112 -19.08 6.83 -11.36
N ILE A 113 -17.89 6.30 -11.10
CA ILE A 113 -16.80 6.27 -12.08
C ILE A 113 -17.08 5.20 -13.14
N PHE A 114 -17.58 4.03 -12.75
CA PHE A 114 -17.90 2.94 -13.68
C PHE A 114 -19.03 3.29 -14.63
N THR A 115 -20.06 4.02 -14.18
CA THR A 115 -21.11 4.58 -15.05
C THR A 115 -20.51 5.41 -16.18
N ILE A 116 -19.57 6.32 -15.89
CA ILE A 116 -18.91 7.14 -16.92
C ILE A 116 -18.05 6.28 -17.86
N LEU A 117 -17.36 5.25 -17.32
CA LEU A 117 -16.59 4.32 -18.14
C LEU A 117 -17.47 3.47 -19.08
N SER A 118 -18.72 3.19 -18.69
CA SER A 118 -19.67 2.42 -19.50
C SER A 118 -20.06 3.15 -20.80
N GLU A 119 -20.02 4.48 -20.80
CA GLU A 119 -20.34 5.33 -21.96
C GLU A 119 -19.25 5.31 -23.05
N ILE A 120 -18.09 4.70 -22.77
CA ILE A 120 -16.98 4.63 -23.73
C ILE A 120 -17.36 3.71 -24.91
N SER A 121 -17.68 4.33 -26.05
CA SER A 121 -17.85 3.65 -27.33
C SER A 121 -16.50 3.43 -28.05
N GLN A 122 -16.49 2.61 -29.11
CA GLN A 122 -15.32 2.46 -29.96
C GLN A 122 -15.11 3.65 -30.93
N GLU A 123 -16.12 4.50 -31.10
CA GLU A 123 -16.12 5.60 -32.06
C GLU A 123 -15.27 6.78 -31.58
N ARG A 124 -14.65 7.49 -32.53
CA ARG A 124 -13.49 8.35 -32.25
C ARG A 124 -13.81 9.72 -31.66
N ASP A 125 -15.05 10.18 -31.74
CA ASP A 125 -15.28 11.63 -31.74
C ASP A 125 -15.44 12.28 -30.35
N ASN A 126 -15.79 11.54 -29.28
CA ASN A 126 -15.97 12.10 -27.92
C ASN A 126 -14.87 11.74 -26.91
N ASN A 127 -13.71 11.30 -27.40
CA ASN A 127 -12.66 10.69 -26.58
C ASN A 127 -12.07 11.59 -25.47
N ARG A 128 -11.89 12.89 -25.71
CA ARG A 128 -11.32 13.81 -24.70
C ARG A 128 -12.35 14.26 -23.66
N ALA A 129 -13.64 14.35 -24.03
CA ALA A 129 -14.70 14.77 -23.13
C ALA A 129 -14.90 13.74 -22.00
N ILE A 130 -14.95 12.45 -22.33
CA ILE A 130 -15.12 11.38 -21.34
C ILE A 130 -13.93 11.31 -20.38
N GLU A 131 -12.69 11.41 -20.88
CA GLU A 131 -11.50 11.45 -20.00
C GLU A 131 -11.58 12.61 -19.00
N HIS A 132 -12.07 13.77 -19.45
CA HIS A 132 -12.27 14.94 -18.59
C HIS A 132 -13.42 14.75 -17.60
N GLN A 133 -14.53 14.12 -18.00
CA GLN A 133 -15.64 13.78 -17.10
C GLN A 133 -15.19 12.82 -15.98
N ILE A 134 -14.44 11.78 -16.31
CA ILE A 134 -13.85 10.85 -15.32
C ILE A 134 -12.96 11.62 -14.34
N PHE A 135 -12.11 12.52 -14.85
CA PHE A 135 -11.25 13.34 -14.00
C PHE A 135 -12.07 14.23 -13.07
N ASN A 136 -13.09 14.93 -13.58
CA ASN A 136 -13.95 15.80 -12.77
C ASN A 136 -14.72 15.02 -11.71
N ALA A 137 -15.22 13.82 -12.03
CA ALA A 137 -15.87 12.94 -11.08
C ALA A 137 -14.91 12.54 -9.95
N ILE A 138 -13.68 12.14 -10.28
CA ILE A 138 -12.63 11.82 -9.30
C ILE A 138 -12.33 13.04 -8.41
N ILE A 139 -12.14 14.24 -8.98
CA ILE A 139 -11.85 15.44 -8.18
C ILE A 139 -13.02 15.78 -7.24
N SER A 140 -14.25 15.66 -7.72
CA SER A 140 -15.45 15.88 -6.91
C SER A 140 -15.51 14.93 -5.71
N ILE A 141 -15.40 13.62 -5.98
CA ILE A 141 -15.47 12.55 -4.97
C ILE A 141 -14.34 12.69 -3.92
N TYR A 142 -13.11 12.96 -4.36
CA TYR A 142 -11.92 12.93 -3.49
C TYR A 142 -11.42 14.30 -3.05
N SER A 143 -12.23 15.34 -3.20
CA SER A 143 -11.88 16.73 -2.91
C SER A 143 -11.26 16.88 -1.51
N HIS A 144 -11.93 16.37 -0.47
CA HIS A 144 -11.44 16.42 0.91
C HIS A 144 -10.01 15.84 1.07
N ARG A 145 -9.77 14.64 0.51
CA ARG A 145 -8.45 13.98 0.58
C ARG A 145 -7.39 14.70 -0.23
N VAL A 146 -7.74 15.30 -1.37
CA VAL A 146 -6.84 16.16 -2.16
C VAL A 146 -6.44 17.37 -1.32
N LEU A 147 -7.40 18.05 -0.71
CA LEU A 147 -7.17 19.26 0.10
C LEU A 147 -6.33 18.97 1.36
N SER A 148 -6.59 17.85 2.04
CA SER A 148 -5.75 17.36 3.15
C SER A 148 -4.29 17.16 2.70
N ARG A 149 -4.07 16.59 1.50
CA ARG A 149 -2.72 16.39 0.93
C ARG A 149 -2.02 17.68 0.54
N LEU A 150 -2.76 18.64 0.01
CA LEU A 150 -2.28 19.99 -0.30
C LEU A 150 -2.04 20.84 0.97
N ARG A 151 -2.56 20.37 2.11
CA ARG A 151 -2.54 21.04 3.42
C ARG A 151 -3.27 22.38 3.39
N PHE A 152 -4.40 22.39 2.70
CA PHE A 152 -5.35 23.50 2.71
C PHE A 152 -6.43 23.34 3.77
N MET A 153 -6.49 22.17 4.41
CA MET A 153 -7.35 21.90 5.56
C MET A 153 -6.50 21.72 6.82
N ALA A 154 -6.99 22.25 7.94
CA ALA A 154 -6.40 21.98 9.24
C ALA A 154 -6.50 20.49 9.56
N LYS A 155 -5.43 19.92 10.13
CA LYS A 155 -5.50 18.58 10.70
C LYS A 155 -6.12 18.66 12.08
N THR A 156 -7.00 17.72 12.40
CA THR A 156 -7.51 17.52 13.77
C THR A 156 -6.41 17.05 14.74
N ARG A 157 -5.28 16.54 14.25
CA ARG A 157 -4.14 16.09 15.08
C ARG A 157 -2.78 16.50 14.50
N GLY A 158 -1.91 17.05 15.36
CA GLY A 158 -0.50 17.34 15.09
C GLY A 158 -0.21 18.81 14.78
N THR A 159 1.08 19.12 14.60
CA THR A 159 1.53 20.50 14.29
C THR A 159 1.04 20.95 12.90
N PRO A 160 0.60 22.21 12.75
CA PRO A 160 0.20 22.75 11.47
C PRO A 160 1.41 22.68 10.51
N ARG A 161 1.19 22.06 9.36
CA ARG A 161 2.23 21.92 8.32
C ARG A 161 1.98 22.96 7.25
N GLN A 162 3.06 23.55 6.73
CA GLN A 162 2.98 24.56 5.68
C GLN A 162 2.23 24.04 4.43
N PRO A 163 1.33 24.84 3.84
CA PRO A 163 0.64 24.55 2.58
C PRO A 163 1.60 24.30 1.41
N LEU A 164 1.14 23.56 0.39
CA LEU A 164 1.95 23.27 -0.81
C LEU A 164 2.58 24.53 -1.42
N ARG A 165 1.80 25.61 -1.59
CA ARG A 165 2.27 26.85 -2.22
C ARG A 165 3.48 27.47 -1.51
N VAL A 166 3.54 27.36 -0.18
CA VAL A 166 4.65 27.90 0.63
C VAL A 166 5.91 27.07 0.42
N VAL A 167 5.81 25.75 0.60
CA VAL A 167 6.93 24.82 0.45
C VAL A 167 7.46 24.81 -0.99
N LEU A 168 6.57 24.97 -1.98
CA LEU A 168 6.94 25.07 -3.39
C LEU A 168 7.66 26.39 -3.70
N GLY A 169 7.22 27.51 -3.11
CA GLY A 169 7.92 28.80 -3.19
C GLY A 169 9.32 28.77 -2.59
N GLU A 170 9.47 28.14 -1.41
CA GLU A 170 10.78 27.90 -0.78
C GLU A 170 11.70 27.08 -1.70
N ALA A 171 11.18 26.04 -2.35
CA ALA A 171 11.94 25.23 -3.30
C ALA A 171 12.40 26.04 -4.52
N ILE A 172 11.51 26.86 -5.12
CA ILE A 172 11.86 27.76 -6.23
C ILE A 172 12.98 28.71 -5.83
N ASN A 173 12.88 29.35 -4.67
CA ASN A 173 13.88 30.30 -4.19
C ASN A 173 15.21 29.61 -3.91
N SER A 174 15.17 28.44 -3.27
CA SER A 174 16.37 27.63 -3.01
C SER A 174 17.06 27.20 -4.29
N LEU A 175 16.30 26.77 -5.30
CA LEU A 175 16.84 26.34 -6.60
C LEU A 175 17.50 27.49 -7.37
N LYS A 176 16.98 28.72 -7.28
CA LYS A 176 17.60 29.90 -7.90
C LYS A 176 18.96 30.26 -7.30
N GLN A 177 19.19 29.91 -6.04
CA GLN A 177 20.46 30.15 -5.34
C GLN A 177 21.51 29.07 -5.60
N VAL A 178 21.13 27.95 -6.22
CA VAL A 178 22.06 26.89 -6.64
C VAL A 178 22.76 27.33 -7.94
N ASN A 179 24.06 27.06 -8.06
CA ASN A 179 24.97 27.61 -9.08
C ASN A 179 24.41 27.63 -10.53
N HIS A 180 24.61 28.75 -11.23
CA HIS A 180 24.00 29.10 -12.53
C HIS A 180 24.30 28.14 -13.69
N GLN A 181 25.38 27.35 -13.62
CA GLN A 181 25.71 26.37 -14.66
C GLN A 181 24.72 25.18 -14.73
N THR A 182 23.95 24.93 -13.65
CA THR A 182 22.89 23.91 -13.60
C THR A 182 21.50 24.44 -14.01
N LEU A 183 21.32 25.77 -13.95
CA LEU A 183 20.07 26.47 -14.27
C LEU A 183 19.75 26.52 -15.77
N SER A 184 20.74 26.29 -16.63
CA SER A 184 20.59 26.29 -18.09
C SER A 184 20.05 24.96 -18.65
N SER A 185 19.74 23.97 -17.80
CA SER A 185 19.12 22.74 -18.26
C SER A 185 17.60 22.92 -18.48
N LEU A 186 17.10 22.49 -19.64
CA LEU A 186 15.67 22.55 -20.00
C LEU A 186 14.71 21.98 -18.92
N PRO A 187 15.03 20.87 -18.23
CA PRO A 187 14.18 20.34 -17.15
C PRO A 187 14.06 21.30 -15.97
N PHE A 188 15.11 22.06 -15.65
CA PHE A 188 15.11 23.00 -14.54
C PHE A 188 14.21 24.20 -14.82
N SER A 189 14.38 24.86 -15.97
CA SER A 189 13.57 26.03 -16.33
C SER A 189 12.09 25.68 -16.41
N LEU A 190 11.78 24.53 -17.02
CA LEU A 190 10.42 24.01 -17.11
C LEU A 190 9.83 23.69 -15.73
N PHE A 191 10.61 23.12 -14.80
CA PHE A 191 10.14 22.89 -13.43
C PHE A 191 9.76 24.20 -12.74
N ILE A 192 10.60 25.23 -12.83
CA ILE A 192 10.34 26.53 -12.21
C ILE A 192 9.10 27.20 -12.80
N GLU A 193 8.93 27.15 -14.12
CA GLU A 193 7.73 27.65 -14.81
C GLU A 193 6.47 26.95 -14.30
N ARG A 194 6.43 25.62 -14.35
CA ARG A 194 5.29 24.83 -13.89
C ARG A 194 5.03 24.98 -12.40
N ALA A 195 6.06 25.17 -11.59
CA ALA A 195 5.92 25.38 -10.16
C ALA A 195 5.25 26.74 -9.86
N LYS A 196 5.59 27.79 -10.61
CA LYS A 196 4.90 29.10 -10.52
C LYS A 196 3.44 28.99 -10.94
N ASP A 197 3.14 28.24 -12.00
CA ASP A 197 1.75 27.97 -12.41
C ASP A 197 0.95 27.26 -11.30
N VAL A 198 1.55 26.26 -10.64
CA VAL A 198 0.91 25.57 -9.52
C VAL A 198 0.64 26.52 -8.34
N ILE A 199 1.54 27.47 -8.05
CA ILE A 199 1.29 28.49 -7.01
C ILE A 199 0.10 29.37 -7.41
N ARG A 200 0.06 29.86 -8.65
CA ARG A 200 -1.07 30.66 -9.18
C ARG A 200 -2.41 29.91 -9.09
N LEU A 201 -2.41 28.63 -9.46
CA LEU A 201 -3.60 27.77 -9.38
C LEU A 201 -4.01 27.51 -7.92
N ALA A 202 -3.05 27.37 -7.01
CA ALA A 202 -3.32 27.23 -5.59
C ALA A 202 -3.97 28.50 -5.01
N ASP A 203 -3.54 29.67 -5.44
CA ASP A 203 -4.13 30.94 -5.01
C ASP A 203 -5.52 31.16 -5.61
N ALA A 204 -5.74 30.78 -6.88
CA ALA A 204 -7.06 30.79 -7.50
C ALA A 204 -8.04 29.86 -6.74
N TRP A 205 -7.62 28.64 -6.40
CA TRP A 205 -8.42 27.74 -5.58
C TRP A 205 -8.67 28.34 -4.19
N ALA A 206 -7.66 28.90 -3.51
CA ALA A 206 -7.83 29.47 -2.17
C ALA A 206 -8.83 30.64 -2.17
N LYS A 207 -8.88 31.42 -3.26
CA LYS A 207 -9.80 32.55 -3.44
C LYS A 207 -11.23 32.10 -3.75
N HIS A 208 -11.41 31.07 -4.58
CA HIS A 208 -12.73 30.71 -5.12
C HIS A 208 -13.33 29.45 -4.52
N GLN A 209 -12.50 28.50 -4.09
CA GLN A 209 -12.86 27.21 -3.50
C GLN A 209 -13.85 26.38 -4.34
N LYS A 210 -13.80 26.54 -5.67
CA LYS A 210 -14.64 25.79 -6.63
C LYS A 210 -13.98 24.48 -7.02
N SER A 211 -14.80 23.45 -7.29
CA SER A 211 -14.35 22.13 -7.75
C SER A 211 -13.51 22.21 -9.04
N ALA A 212 -13.91 23.05 -10.00
CA ALA A 212 -13.16 23.27 -11.24
C ALA A 212 -11.73 23.78 -10.98
N GLU A 213 -11.55 24.71 -10.02
CA GLU A 213 -10.21 25.21 -9.68
C GLU A 213 -9.36 24.16 -8.98
N LEU A 214 -9.98 23.29 -8.19
CA LEU A 214 -9.26 22.15 -7.61
C LEU A 214 -8.79 21.19 -8.71
N GLY A 215 -9.64 20.96 -9.72
CA GLY A 215 -9.28 20.18 -10.90
C GLY A 215 -8.10 20.79 -11.66
N ASN A 216 -8.14 22.10 -11.93
CA ASN A 216 -7.06 22.83 -12.57
C ASN A 216 -5.74 22.72 -11.77
N LEU A 217 -5.80 22.88 -10.45
CA LEU A 217 -4.63 22.73 -9.57
C LEU A 217 -4.05 21.31 -9.63
N VAL A 218 -4.88 20.27 -9.59
CA VAL A 218 -4.42 18.88 -9.69
C VAL A 218 -3.79 18.59 -11.05
N GLU A 219 -4.38 19.09 -12.15
CA GLU A 219 -3.80 19.02 -13.49
C GLU A 219 -2.43 19.74 -13.55
N GLY A 220 -2.32 20.94 -12.98
CA GLY A 220 -1.06 21.68 -12.89
C GLY A 220 0.03 20.92 -12.12
N ILE A 221 -0.33 20.26 -11.01
CA ILE A 221 0.60 19.42 -10.24
C ILE A 221 1.00 18.18 -11.03
N TYR A 222 0.08 17.58 -11.77
CA TYR A 222 0.40 16.49 -12.68
C TYR A 222 1.41 16.92 -13.75
N GLN A 223 1.20 18.08 -14.38
CA GLN A 223 2.15 18.65 -15.36
C GLN A 223 3.51 18.98 -14.73
N LEU A 224 3.54 19.50 -13.50
CA LEU A 224 4.78 19.73 -12.75
C LEU A 224 5.56 18.42 -12.55
N LYS A 225 4.88 17.31 -12.25
CA LYS A 225 5.51 15.99 -12.14
C LYS A 225 6.13 15.50 -13.46
N GLN A 226 5.59 15.91 -14.61
CA GLN A 226 6.09 15.51 -15.93
C GLN A 226 7.34 16.29 -16.40
N THR A 227 7.86 17.23 -15.60
CA THR A 227 9.02 18.07 -15.98
C THR A 227 10.37 17.34 -15.94
N GLY A 228 10.40 16.07 -15.52
CA GLY A 228 11.59 15.23 -15.46
C GLY A 228 11.74 14.53 -14.11
N ASP A 229 12.97 14.27 -13.69
CA ASP A 229 13.26 13.69 -12.38
C ASP A 229 13.15 14.74 -11.27
N VAL A 230 11.91 15.02 -10.85
CA VAL A 230 11.60 15.95 -9.76
C VAL A 230 12.31 15.55 -8.46
N GLN A 231 12.53 14.26 -8.20
CA GLN A 231 13.19 13.82 -6.97
C GLN A 231 14.68 14.19 -6.98
N ALA A 232 15.38 13.92 -8.09
CA ALA A 232 16.78 14.32 -8.27
C ALA A 232 16.94 15.84 -8.25
N LEU A 233 16.02 16.57 -8.88
CA LEU A 233 16.01 18.04 -8.91
C LEU A 233 15.82 18.62 -7.50
N LEU A 234 14.86 18.13 -6.72
CA LEU A 234 14.76 18.55 -5.31
C LEU A 234 15.98 18.09 -4.50
N GLY A 235 16.56 16.93 -4.84
CA GLY A 235 17.77 16.39 -4.25
C GLY A 235 19.00 17.31 -4.38
N SER A 236 19.09 18.11 -5.44
CA SER A 236 20.22 19.03 -5.66
C SER A 236 20.20 20.27 -4.76
N ILE A 237 19.08 20.56 -4.08
CA ILE A 237 19.00 21.68 -3.14
C ILE A 237 19.86 21.38 -1.89
N PRO A 238 20.81 22.25 -1.52
CA PRO A 238 21.61 22.07 -0.30
C PRO A 238 20.75 22.06 0.97
N ASN A 239 21.13 21.25 1.98
CA ASN A 239 20.41 21.16 3.26
C ASN A 239 20.28 22.51 3.99
N ARG A 240 21.26 23.42 3.80
CA ARG A 240 21.23 24.79 4.35
C ARG A 240 20.13 25.67 3.75
N ALA A 241 19.74 25.41 2.50
CA ALA A 241 18.71 26.17 1.80
C ALA A 241 17.32 25.56 2.03
N MET A 242 17.22 24.23 2.05
CA MET A 242 15.97 23.54 2.33
C MET A 242 16.21 22.19 3.01
N GLY A 243 15.59 21.98 4.18
CA GLY A 243 15.74 20.76 4.96
C GLY A 243 15.30 19.50 4.18
N PRO A 244 15.98 18.35 4.37
CA PRO A 244 15.71 17.12 3.62
C PRO A 244 14.27 16.63 3.80
N SER A 245 13.70 16.78 4.99
CA SER A 245 12.30 16.42 5.28
C SER A 245 11.31 17.28 4.49
N SER A 246 11.56 18.57 4.29
CA SER A 246 10.71 19.46 3.50
C SER A 246 10.74 19.09 2.02
N ARG A 247 11.93 18.77 1.49
CA ARG A 247 12.11 18.30 0.10
C ARG A 247 11.38 16.99 -0.16
N GLN A 248 11.55 16.02 0.74
CA GLN A 248 10.84 14.74 0.66
C GLN A 248 9.32 14.92 0.78
N ASN A 249 8.87 15.82 1.67
CA ASN A 249 7.45 16.13 1.80
C ASN A 249 6.88 16.76 0.53
N LEU A 250 7.58 17.72 -0.09
CA LEU A 250 7.16 18.34 -1.34
C LEU A 250 7.03 17.30 -2.46
N PHE A 251 8.06 16.47 -2.65
CA PHE A 251 8.02 15.37 -3.60
C PHE A 251 6.85 14.43 -3.33
N ASN A 252 6.60 14.07 -2.07
CA ASN A 252 5.47 13.22 -1.69
C ASN A 252 4.11 13.86 -2.02
N ILE A 253 3.95 15.18 -1.86
CA ILE A 253 2.72 15.88 -2.23
C ILE A 253 2.52 15.82 -3.75
N ILE A 254 3.53 16.23 -4.53
CA ILE A 254 3.51 16.20 -6.00
C ILE A 254 3.17 14.79 -6.49
N LYS A 255 3.89 13.77 -5.98
CA LYS A 255 3.67 12.36 -6.32
C LYS A 255 2.27 11.87 -5.96
N LYS A 256 1.70 12.26 -4.82
CA LYS A 256 0.39 11.74 -4.37
C LYS A 256 -0.78 12.45 -5.03
N VAL A 257 -0.69 13.76 -5.27
CA VAL A 257 -1.78 14.55 -5.85
C VAL A 257 -1.87 14.34 -7.36
N SER A 258 -0.75 14.24 -8.07
CA SER A 258 -0.73 13.89 -9.50
C SER A 258 -1.43 12.55 -9.82
N ARG A 259 -1.44 11.60 -8.88
CA ARG A 259 -2.06 10.27 -9.06
C ARG A 259 -3.55 10.33 -9.40
N TYR A 260 -4.28 11.37 -8.99
CA TYR A 260 -5.70 11.50 -9.35
C TYR A 260 -5.89 11.72 -10.84
N ARG A 261 -5.06 12.58 -11.47
CA ARG A 261 -5.06 12.77 -12.91
C ARG A 261 -4.56 11.54 -13.67
N GLU A 262 -3.51 10.89 -13.14
CA GLU A 262 -2.98 9.64 -13.68
C GLU A 262 -4.03 8.53 -13.66
N ALA A 263 -4.78 8.39 -12.56
CA ALA A 263 -5.85 7.42 -12.42
C ALA A 263 -6.95 7.65 -13.45
N ALA A 264 -7.41 8.89 -13.63
CA ALA A 264 -8.43 9.21 -14.64
C ALA A 264 -7.99 8.80 -16.05
N ARG A 265 -6.77 9.20 -16.44
CA ARG A 265 -6.18 8.86 -17.75
C ARG A 265 -5.95 7.35 -17.91
N PHE A 266 -5.52 6.68 -16.85
CA PHE A 266 -5.31 5.23 -16.85
C PHE A 266 -6.63 4.49 -17.03
N LEU A 267 -7.65 4.78 -16.22
CA LEU A 267 -8.96 4.11 -16.29
C LEU A 267 -9.60 4.28 -17.67
N TYR A 268 -9.61 5.52 -18.18
CA TYR A 268 -10.10 5.82 -19.53
C TYR A 268 -9.39 4.96 -20.60
N ARG A 269 -8.05 4.96 -20.60
CA ARG A 269 -7.25 4.19 -21.57
C ARG A 269 -7.43 2.68 -21.43
N THR A 270 -7.55 2.20 -20.20
CA THR A 270 -7.76 0.78 -19.91
C THR A 270 -9.14 0.35 -20.36
N ALA A 271 -10.20 1.13 -20.13
CA ALA A 271 -11.55 0.82 -20.56
C ALA A 271 -11.67 0.78 -22.11
N LYS A 272 -10.90 1.62 -22.82
CA LYS A 272 -10.80 1.50 -24.29
C LYS A 272 -10.25 0.16 -24.76
N LYS A 273 -9.29 -0.41 -24.03
CA LYS A 273 -8.60 -1.65 -24.39
C LYS A 273 -9.27 -2.90 -23.83
N ILE A 274 -9.91 -2.81 -22.67
CA ILE A 274 -10.48 -3.91 -21.91
C ILE A 274 -11.99 -3.67 -21.81
N PRO A 275 -12.81 -4.28 -22.68
CA PRO A 275 -14.26 -4.09 -22.68
C PRO A 275 -14.93 -4.49 -21.36
N LEU A 276 -14.37 -5.47 -20.64
CA LEU A 276 -14.89 -5.91 -19.33
C LEU A 276 -14.97 -4.76 -18.32
N LEU A 277 -14.03 -3.81 -18.35
CA LEU A 277 -14.00 -2.65 -17.44
C LEU A 277 -15.16 -1.67 -17.67
N ARG A 278 -15.75 -1.65 -18.87
CA ARG A 278 -16.94 -0.82 -19.16
C ARG A 278 -18.21 -1.37 -18.53
N ARG A 279 -18.17 -2.63 -18.10
CA ARG A 279 -19.23 -3.32 -17.35
C ARG A 279 -18.76 -3.67 -15.95
N ALA A 280 -17.83 -2.90 -15.40
CA ALA A 280 -17.35 -3.13 -14.05
C ALA A 280 -18.46 -2.81 -13.04
N LYS A 281 -18.50 -3.59 -11.96
CA LYS A 281 -19.36 -3.34 -10.80
C LYS A 281 -18.57 -3.57 -9.52
N VAL A 282 -19.00 -2.95 -8.44
CA VAL A 282 -18.45 -3.19 -7.11
C VAL A 282 -19.13 -4.40 -6.48
N VAL A 283 -18.35 -5.21 -5.79
CA VAL A 283 -18.85 -6.31 -4.96
C VAL A 283 -18.23 -6.16 -3.58
N ILE A 284 -19.04 -6.23 -2.54
CA ILE A 284 -18.55 -6.20 -1.16
C ILE A 284 -18.17 -7.63 -0.76
N ALA A 285 -16.92 -7.83 -0.36
CA ALA A 285 -16.49 -9.11 0.18
C ALA A 285 -17.26 -9.41 1.48
N SER A 286 -17.91 -10.56 1.50
CA SER A 286 -18.62 -11.07 2.67
C SER A 286 -17.90 -12.27 3.26
N LEU A 287 -17.82 -12.29 4.58
CA LEU A 287 -17.41 -13.43 5.40
C LEU A 287 -18.59 -13.79 6.32
N PRO A 288 -18.77 -15.07 6.66
CA PRO A 288 -19.82 -15.48 7.60
C PRO A 288 -19.60 -14.85 8.98
N LYS A 289 -20.67 -14.72 9.78
CA LYS A 289 -20.64 -14.01 11.07
C LYS A 289 -19.62 -14.62 12.04
N GLU A 290 -19.51 -15.94 12.03
CA GLU A 290 -18.62 -16.74 12.86
C GLU A 290 -17.14 -16.39 12.60
N ALA A 291 -16.80 -15.93 11.40
CA ALA A 291 -15.46 -15.46 11.06
C ALA A 291 -14.99 -14.30 11.96
N PHE A 292 -15.95 -13.55 12.51
CA PHE A 292 -15.71 -12.41 13.38
C PHE A 292 -15.74 -12.76 14.87
N ASP A 293 -16.06 -13.99 15.24
CA ASP A 293 -16.07 -14.46 16.62
C ASP A 293 -14.69 -14.35 17.27
N ARG A 294 -14.68 -14.39 18.61
CA ARG A 294 -13.47 -14.27 19.43
C ARG A 294 -13.34 -15.44 20.37
N ILE A 295 -12.10 -15.86 20.57
CA ILE A 295 -11.75 -16.87 21.56
C ILE A 295 -11.72 -16.19 22.93
N SER A 296 -12.43 -16.76 23.90
CA SER A 296 -12.42 -16.30 25.30
C SER A 296 -11.02 -16.41 25.89
N ASP A 297 -10.60 -15.40 26.65
CA ASP A 297 -9.33 -15.38 27.37
C ASP A 297 -9.50 -15.54 28.90
N GLU A 298 -10.70 -15.81 29.39
CA GLU A 298 -11.04 -15.82 30.83
C GLU A 298 -10.23 -16.83 31.64
N ASN A 299 -9.86 -17.97 31.05
CA ASN A 299 -9.12 -19.05 31.72
C ASN A 299 -7.73 -19.30 31.11
N TYR A 300 -7.22 -18.36 30.31
CA TYR A 300 -5.95 -18.52 29.60
C TYR A 300 -4.94 -17.46 30.02
N THR A 301 -3.79 -17.91 30.53
CA THR A 301 -2.67 -17.02 30.87
C THR A 301 -1.51 -17.28 29.91
N PRO A 302 -1.25 -16.37 28.95
CA PRO A 302 -0.09 -16.47 28.08
C PRO A 302 1.21 -16.42 28.89
N GLN A 303 2.17 -17.29 28.58
CA GLN A 303 3.46 -17.35 29.25
C GLN A 303 4.59 -17.32 28.23
N LEU A 304 5.43 -16.29 28.29
CA LEU A 304 6.51 -16.06 27.33
C LEU A 304 7.49 -17.25 27.27
N THR A 305 7.80 -17.85 28.42
CA THR A 305 8.68 -19.02 28.52
C THR A 305 8.09 -20.20 27.76
N SER A 306 6.81 -20.51 27.95
CA SER A 306 6.11 -21.59 27.25
C SER A 306 6.07 -21.35 25.73
N THR A 307 5.79 -20.12 25.30
CA THR A 307 5.81 -19.73 23.88
C THR A 307 7.19 -19.93 23.27
N ILE A 308 8.27 -19.51 23.96
CA ILE A 308 9.65 -19.72 23.49
C ILE A 308 9.99 -21.22 23.43
N SER A 309 9.61 -21.99 24.45
CA SER A 309 9.86 -23.43 24.51
C SER A 309 9.20 -24.19 23.35
N ARG A 310 7.99 -23.77 22.91
CA ARG A 310 7.31 -24.35 21.75
C ARG A 310 8.16 -24.26 20.48
N MET A 311 8.92 -23.18 20.30
CA MET A 311 9.75 -22.96 19.12
C MET A 311 11.19 -23.47 19.27
N ASN A 312 11.67 -23.67 20.50
CA ASN A 312 13.05 -24.04 20.80
C ASN A 312 13.14 -24.77 22.15
N THR A 313 13.20 -26.11 22.11
CA THR A 313 13.01 -26.98 23.28
C THR A 313 14.10 -26.90 24.35
N ASN A 314 15.27 -26.29 24.09
CA ASN A 314 16.43 -26.36 24.98
C ASN A 314 17.02 -25.01 25.43
N CYS A 315 16.44 -23.86 25.03
CA CYS A 315 17.11 -22.56 25.17
C CYS A 315 16.29 -21.44 25.84
N GLN A 316 15.14 -21.71 26.49
CA GLN A 316 14.27 -20.64 26.99
C GLN A 316 14.94 -19.72 28.02
N GLY A 317 15.67 -20.26 29.00
CA GLY A 317 16.29 -19.47 30.08
C GLY A 317 17.30 -18.43 29.58
N PRO A 318 18.31 -18.84 28.79
CA PRO A 318 19.26 -17.91 28.17
C PRO A 318 18.58 -16.87 27.27
N VAL A 319 17.58 -17.26 26.49
CA VAL A 319 16.84 -16.34 25.59
C VAL A 319 16.11 -15.28 26.39
N VAL A 320 15.32 -15.66 27.41
CA VAL A 320 14.57 -14.70 28.24
C VAL A 320 15.51 -13.75 28.97
N ARG A 321 16.60 -14.26 29.55
CA ARG A 321 17.61 -13.42 30.22
C ARG A 321 18.24 -12.40 29.25
N HIS A 322 18.52 -12.82 28.02
CA HIS A 322 19.05 -11.93 27.00
C HIS A 322 18.03 -10.87 26.58
N LEU A 323 16.76 -11.24 26.40
CA LEU A 323 15.69 -10.29 26.07
C LEU A 323 15.50 -9.26 27.19
N CYS A 324 15.52 -9.68 28.45
CA CYS A 324 15.48 -8.78 29.61
C CYS A 324 16.59 -7.73 29.55
N ARG A 325 17.84 -8.18 29.28
CA ARG A 325 18.99 -7.30 29.12
C ARG A 325 18.84 -6.35 27.92
N LEU A 326 18.35 -6.84 26.78
CA LEU A 326 18.22 -6.06 25.55
C LEU A 326 17.11 -5.00 25.62
N LEU A 327 16.02 -5.32 26.31
CA LEU A 327 14.86 -4.44 26.48
C LEU A 327 14.95 -3.61 27.78
N ASN A 328 16.01 -3.78 28.57
CA ASN A 328 16.22 -3.11 29.85
C ASN A 328 15.02 -3.27 30.80
N THR A 329 14.60 -4.53 31.03
CA THR A 329 13.43 -4.91 31.82
C THR A 329 13.69 -6.19 32.62
N SER A 330 12.85 -6.51 33.59
CA SER A 330 12.94 -7.78 34.35
C SER A 330 12.16 -8.92 33.70
N GLY A 331 12.42 -10.17 34.11
CA GLY A 331 11.71 -11.35 33.62
C GLY A 331 10.19 -11.27 33.82
N PRO A 332 9.70 -10.97 35.05
CA PRO A 332 8.27 -10.78 35.30
C PRO A 332 7.66 -9.68 34.44
N GLN A 333 8.28 -8.49 34.40
CA GLN A 333 7.78 -7.36 33.61
C GLN A 333 7.72 -7.67 32.11
N LEU A 334 8.71 -8.40 31.57
CA LEU A 334 8.70 -8.82 30.18
C LEU A 334 7.58 -9.82 29.89
N ASN A 335 7.33 -10.76 30.81
CA ASN A 335 6.22 -11.69 30.71
C ASN A 335 4.87 -10.97 30.78
N ASP A 336 4.72 -9.99 31.66
CA ASP A 336 3.50 -9.19 31.77
C ASP A 336 3.24 -8.39 30.48
N GLN A 337 4.26 -7.74 29.91
CA GLN A 337 4.14 -7.05 28.62
C GLN A 337 3.72 -8.00 27.49
N PHE A 338 4.29 -9.20 27.45
CA PHE A 338 3.90 -10.24 26.50
C PHE A 338 2.44 -10.65 26.70
N ALA A 339 2.06 -11.00 27.93
CA ALA A 339 0.73 -11.50 28.25
C ALA A 339 -0.36 -10.44 28.01
N ASP A 340 -0.10 -9.20 28.40
CA ASP A 340 -0.99 -8.06 28.15
C ASP A 340 -1.17 -7.81 26.65
N GLN A 341 -0.08 -7.86 25.87
CA GLN A 341 -0.19 -7.69 24.43
C GLN A 341 -0.95 -8.84 23.77
N THR A 342 -0.73 -10.08 24.18
CA THR A 342 -1.47 -11.25 23.67
C THR A 342 -2.96 -11.14 23.97
N ARG A 343 -3.34 -10.84 25.22
CA ARG A 343 -4.75 -10.61 25.61
C ARG A 343 -5.38 -9.48 24.81
N LYS A 344 -4.66 -8.36 24.66
CA LYS A 344 -5.12 -7.22 23.86
C LYS A 344 -5.37 -7.61 22.40
N THR A 345 -4.46 -8.39 21.80
CA THR A 345 -4.64 -8.91 20.45
C THR A 345 -5.90 -9.78 20.36
N MET A 346 -6.11 -10.72 21.27
CA MET A 346 -7.32 -11.57 21.28
C MET A 346 -8.62 -10.75 21.38
N ARG A 347 -8.64 -9.73 22.26
CA ARG A 347 -9.84 -8.91 22.54
C ARG A 347 -10.13 -7.86 21.47
N GLU A 348 -9.11 -7.23 20.91
CA GLU A 348 -9.25 -6.00 20.13
C GLU A 348 -8.82 -6.12 18.66
N ALA A 349 -8.13 -7.19 18.27
CA ALA A 349 -7.59 -7.30 16.91
C ALA A 349 -8.68 -7.25 15.84
N LYS A 350 -8.29 -6.65 14.71
CA LYS A 350 -9.10 -6.49 13.51
C LYS A 350 -8.64 -7.47 12.44
N ILE A 351 -9.57 -7.89 11.61
CA ILE A 351 -9.26 -8.59 10.36
C ILE A 351 -9.00 -7.51 9.33
N HIS A 352 -7.79 -7.50 8.78
CA HIS A 352 -7.45 -6.54 7.73
C HIS A 352 -8.17 -6.83 6.42
N ALA A 353 -8.44 -5.80 5.63
CA ALA A 353 -9.15 -5.90 4.36
C ALA A 353 -8.50 -6.90 3.39
N GLU A 354 -7.17 -6.92 3.31
CA GLU A 354 -6.44 -7.85 2.45
C GLU A 354 -6.73 -9.31 2.80
N ILE A 355 -6.88 -9.61 4.11
CA ILE A 355 -7.15 -10.95 4.61
C ILE A 355 -8.60 -11.34 4.36
N GLN A 356 -9.54 -10.41 4.51
CA GLN A 356 -10.95 -10.65 4.20
C GLN A 356 -11.13 -11.05 2.73
N LEU A 357 -10.41 -10.40 1.81
CA LEU A 357 -10.45 -10.76 0.38
C LEU A 357 -9.90 -12.16 0.14
N VAL A 358 -8.77 -12.54 0.74
CA VAL A 358 -8.24 -13.89 0.58
C VAL A 358 -9.24 -14.94 1.09
N PHE A 359 -9.80 -14.74 2.28
CA PHE A 359 -10.79 -15.68 2.84
C PHE A 359 -12.10 -15.71 2.05
N HIS A 360 -12.53 -14.59 1.49
CA HIS A 360 -13.69 -14.56 0.61
C HIS A 360 -13.53 -15.54 -0.56
N TYR A 361 -12.34 -15.63 -1.17
CA TYR A 361 -12.06 -16.56 -2.26
C TYR A 361 -11.64 -17.97 -1.82
N GLU A 362 -11.34 -18.19 -0.54
CA GLU A 362 -11.27 -19.56 0.01
C GLU A 362 -12.67 -20.14 0.22
N LEU A 363 -13.64 -19.30 0.57
CA LEU A 363 -15.02 -19.73 0.84
C LEU A 363 -15.91 -19.75 -0.40
N ASN A 364 -15.60 -18.93 -1.41
CA ASN A 364 -16.40 -18.82 -2.61
C ASN A 364 -15.62 -19.31 -3.82
N PHE A 365 -16.21 -20.26 -4.54
CA PHE A 365 -15.62 -20.74 -5.79
C PHE A 365 -15.65 -19.63 -6.86
N SER A 366 -14.47 -19.31 -7.39
CA SER A 366 -14.32 -18.50 -8.60
C SER A 366 -13.64 -19.31 -9.70
N ARG A 367 -14.14 -19.16 -10.94
CA ARG A 367 -13.52 -19.76 -12.12
C ARG A 367 -12.21 -19.07 -12.49
N LEU A 368 -12.16 -17.75 -12.31
CA LEU A 368 -11.01 -16.89 -12.60
C LEU A 368 -10.74 -16.02 -11.37
N PRO A 369 -10.26 -16.64 -10.26
CA PRO A 369 -10.04 -15.90 -9.03
C PRO A 369 -9.05 -14.76 -9.27
N PRO A 370 -9.15 -13.65 -8.56
CA PRO A 370 -8.20 -12.58 -8.68
C PRO A 370 -6.80 -13.07 -8.29
N ARG A 371 -5.80 -12.58 -9.02
CA ARG A 371 -4.38 -12.90 -8.81
C ARG A 371 -3.71 -11.84 -7.96
N VAL A 372 -4.33 -10.67 -7.78
CA VAL A 372 -3.74 -9.52 -7.06
C VAL A 372 -4.70 -8.94 -6.03
N VAL A 373 -4.18 -8.69 -4.82
CA VAL A 373 -4.82 -7.89 -3.78
C VAL A 373 -4.03 -6.60 -3.58
N CYS A 374 -4.71 -5.46 -3.73
CA CYS A 374 -4.13 -4.13 -3.55
C CYS A 374 -4.89 -3.36 -2.47
N SER A 375 -4.17 -2.69 -1.58
CA SER A 375 -4.75 -1.74 -0.65
C SER A 375 -4.33 -0.30 -0.94
N SER A 376 -5.06 0.65 -0.39
CA SER A 376 -4.77 2.08 -0.56
C SER A 376 -3.46 2.52 0.11
N LYS A 377 -2.93 1.67 0.99
CA LYS A 377 -1.63 1.76 1.68
C LYS A 377 -0.81 0.52 1.31
N ASP A 378 0.51 0.55 1.50
CA ASP A 378 1.31 -0.67 1.34
C ASP A 378 0.85 -1.71 2.39
N ALA A 379 0.91 -3.01 2.09
CA ALA A 379 0.49 -4.06 3.02
C ALA A 379 1.34 -4.03 4.32
N CYS A 380 0.73 -4.42 5.44
CA CYS A 380 1.48 -4.61 6.68
C CYS A 380 2.31 -5.90 6.63
N PHE A 381 3.23 -6.06 7.59
CA PHE A 381 4.06 -7.27 7.68
C PHE A 381 3.22 -8.55 7.72
N LEU A 382 2.17 -8.60 8.55
CA LEU A 382 1.34 -9.80 8.73
C LEU A 382 0.49 -10.11 7.49
N CYS A 383 -0.09 -9.08 6.85
CA CYS A 383 -0.81 -9.27 5.58
C CYS A 383 0.11 -9.80 4.49
N ASN A 384 1.32 -9.23 4.38
CA ASN A 384 2.30 -9.68 3.42
C ASN A 384 2.76 -11.12 3.68
N ALA A 385 3.10 -11.44 4.94
CA ALA A 385 3.51 -12.77 5.34
C ALA A 385 2.44 -13.82 5.03
N PHE A 386 1.18 -13.52 5.35
CA PHE A 386 0.05 -14.40 5.05
C PHE A 386 -0.15 -14.59 3.54
N ILE A 387 -0.19 -13.51 2.75
CA ILE A 387 -0.41 -13.60 1.30
C ILE A 387 0.72 -14.38 0.61
N LEU A 388 1.97 -14.16 1.02
CA LEU A 388 3.11 -14.92 0.50
C LEU A 388 3.05 -16.40 0.88
N MET A 389 2.68 -16.71 2.12
CA MET A 389 2.48 -18.08 2.58
C MET A 389 1.33 -18.77 1.84
N HIS A 390 0.22 -18.06 1.62
CA HIS A 390 -0.97 -18.55 0.95
C HIS A 390 -0.72 -18.88 -0.53
N GLY A 391 -0.01 -17.98 -1.23
CA GLY A 391 0.54 -18.24 -2.57
C GLY A 391 -0.47 -18.23 -3.74
N LYS A 392 -1.78 -18.06 -3.50
CA LYS A 392 -2.76 -17.95 -4.60
C LYS A 392 -3.00 -16.49 -5.05
N MET A 393 -2.57 -15.52 -4.26
CA MET A 393 -2.69 -14.09 -4.57
C MET A 393 -1.36 -13.36 -4.37
N HIS A 394 -1.23 -12.20 -5.02
CA HIS A 394 -0.06 -11.35 -4.91
C HIS A 394 -0.43 -9.98 -4.32
N THR A 395 0.40 -9.47 -3.41
CA THR A 395 0.35 -8.06 -3.00
C THR A 395 1.61 -7.34 -3.51
N PRO A 396 1.51 -6.17 -4.20
CA PRO A 396 2.68 -5.57 -4.86
C PRO A 396 3.76 -5.05 -3.91
N ARG A 397 3.37 -4.51 -2.76
CA ARG A 397 4.23 -3.74 -1.86
C ARG A 397 3.81 -3.92 -0.41
N TYR A 398 4.80 -3.86 0.47
CA TYR A 398 4.59 -3.88 1.90
C TYR A 398 5.49 -2.86 2.60
N HIS A 399 5.02 -2.29 3.70
CA HIS A 399 5.81 -1.34 4.51
C HIS A 399 6.54 -2.02 5.68
N GLY A 400 6.29 -3.32 5.91
CA GLY A 400 7.04 -4.15 6.86
C GLY A 400 6.83 -3.86 8.34
N ARG A 401 5.92 -2.94 8.70
CA ARG A 401 5.51 -2.71 10.10
C ARG A 401 4.52 -3.79 10.52
N LEU A 402 4.73 -4.31 11.72
CA LEU A 402 3.84 -5.26 12.39
C LEU A 402 2.83 -4.48 13.23
N TYR A 403 1.55 -4.78 13.06
CA TYR A 403 0.47 -4.23 13.88
C TYR A 403 -0.06 -5.33 14.80
N PRO A 404 0.07 -5.21 16.13
CA PRO A 404 -0.34 -6.28 17.02
C PRO A 404 -1.86 -6.42 17.14
N GLY A 405 -2.63 -5.40 16.72
CA GLY A 405 -4.09 -5.45 16.60
C GLY A 405 -4.59 -6.12 15.31
N TRP A 406 -3.92 -7.19 14.87
CA TRP A 406 -4.22 -7.94 13.65
C TRP A 406 -4.58 -9.39 14.00
N ARG A 407 -5.51 -10.01 13.26
CA ARG A 407 -5.84 -11.43 13.40
C ARG A 407 -6.32 -12.04 12.08
N LEU A 408 -6.36 -13.37 12.02
CA LEU A 408 -7.11 -14.11 11.01
C LEU A 408 -8.62 -14.17 11.38
N PRO A 409 -9.49 -14.35 10.38
CA PRO A 409 -10.88 -14.77 10.59
C PRO A 409 -10.93 -16.14 11.29
N LEU A 410 -11.90 -16.35 12.17
CA LEU A 410 -12.07 -17.63 12.86
C LEU A 410 -12.87 -18.60 11.97
N MET A 411 -12.19 -19.56 11.34
CA MET A 411 -12.81 -20.49 10.39
C MET A 411 -12.32 -21.93 10.62
N SER A 412 -13.13 -22.75 11.29
CA SER A 412 -12.77 -24.13 11.65
C SER A 412 -12.37 -24.98 10.43
N ASP A 413 -13.02 -24.79 9.29
CA ASP A 413 -12.75 -25.53 8.05
C ASP A 413 -11.44 -25.10 7.36
N LEU A 414 -10.85 -23.98 7.78
CA LEU A 414 -9.62 -23.41 7.21
C LEU A 414 -8.47 -23.35 8.23
N ASN A 415 -8.54 -24.14 9.30
CA ASN A 415 -7.51 -24.20 10.36
C ASN A 415 -6.09 -24.51 9.84
N ASP A 416 -5.94 -25.16 8.68
CA ASP A 416 -4.63 -25.35 8.02
C ASP A 416 -3.92 -24.01 7.74
N LEU A 417 -4.67 -22.96 7.39
CA LEU A 417 -4.11 -21.64 7.13
C LEU A 417 -3.52 -21.00 8.39
N ASP A 418 -4.20 -21.15 9.54
CA ASP A 418 -3.69 -20.71 10.84
C ASP A 418 -2.41 -21.46 11.21
N ILE A 419 -2.41 -22.79 11.06
CA ILE A 419 -1.24 -23.64 11.36
C ILE A 419 -0.03 -23.24 10.50
N ARG A 420 -0.23 -23.07 9.18
CA ARG A 420 0.83 -22.65 8.27
C ARG A 420 1.33 -21.24 8.55
N LEU A 421 0.43 -20.30 8.87
CA LEU A 421 0.85 -18.96 9.26
C LEU A 421 1.66 -19.01 10.56
N ASN A 422 1.21 -19.75 11.56
CA ASN A 422 1.91 -19.91 12.82
C ASN A 422 3.32 -20.45 12.60
N SER A 423 3.49 -21.50 11.79
CA SER A 423 4.81 -22.02 11.42
C SER A 423 5.69 -20.94 10.79
N ALA A 424 5.16 -20.16 9.84
CA ALA A 424 5.92 -19.09 9.19
C ALA A 424 6.33 -17.96 10.16
N LEU A 425 5.45 -17.60 11.11
CA LEU A 425 5.76 -16.60 12.13
C LEU A 425 6.79 -17.13 13.13
N GLU A 426 6.70 -18.40 13.53
CA GLU A 426 7.67 -19.04 14.42
C GLU A 426 9.06 -19.12 13.79
N ASP A 427 9.17 -19.43 12.49
CA ASP A 427 10.44 -19.40 11.78
C ASP A 427 11.02 -17.98 11.72
N GLN A 428 10.17 -16.97 11.47
CA GLN A 428 10.59 -15.57 11.56
C GLN A 428 11.06 -15.19 12.97
N ILE A 429 10.42 -15.70 14.02
CA ILE A 429 10.84 -15.48 15.41
C ILE A 429 12.22 -16.11 15.65
N LYS A 430 12.43 -17.36 15.22
CA LYS A 430 13.73 -18.04 15.36
C LYS A 430 14.85 -17.24 14.69
N ASP A 431 14.63 -16.76 13.46
CA ASP A 431 15.59 -15.93 12.74
C ASP A 431 15.86 -14.59 13.41
N SER A 432 14.80 -13.95 13.93
CA SER A 432 14.88 -12.70 14.67
C SER A 432 15.68 -12.87 15.96
N LEU A 433 15.40 -13.92 16.73
CA LEU A 433 16.13 -14.27 17.95
C LEU A 433 17.60 -14.59 17.67
N LYS A 434 17.89 -15.41 16.65
CA LYS A 434 19.27 -15.71 16.22
C LYS A 434 20.03 -14.43 15.86
N THR A 435 19.40 -13.55 15.10
CA THR A 435 19.98 -12.26 14.70
C THR A 435 20.23 -11.35 15.91
N LEU A 436 19.26 -11.23 16.82
CA LEU A 436 19.37 -10.42 18.03
C LEU A 436 20.47 -10.93 18.97
N LEU A 437 20.52 -12.24 19.21
CA LEU A 437 21.52 -12.89 20.04
C LEU A 437 22.94 -12.63 19.51
N SER A 438 23.13 -12.68 18.19
CA SER A 438 24.43 -12.40 17.57
C SER A 438 24.86 -10.93 17.65
N ARG A 439 23.92 -9.98 17.55
CA ARG A 439 24.21 -8.53 17.49
C ARG A 439 24.27 -7.85 18.86
N GLN A 440 23.68 -8.45 19.90
CA GLN A 440 23.52 -7.88 21.24
C GLN A 440 22.86 -6.48 21.28
N LYS A 441 22.14 -6.08 20.23
CA LYS A 441 21.48 -4.78 20.11
C LYS A 441 20.09 -4.96 19.50
N LYS A 442 19.13 -4.15 19.95
CA LYS A 442 17.79 -4.11 19.34
C LYS A 442 17.91 -3.69 17.87
N THR A 443 17.24 -4.41 16.99
CA THR A 443 17.08 -3.99 15.59
C THR A 443 16.20 -2.73 15.56
N MET A 444 16.82 -1.57 15.55
CA MET A 444 16.15 -0.36 15.07
C MET A 444 16.24 -0.39 13.56
N VAL A 445 15.10 -0.49 12.87
CA VAL A 445 15.07 -0.24 11.43
C VAL A 445 15.38 1.24 11.22
N CYS A 446 16.67 1.53 11.08
CA CYS A 446 17.17 2.80 10.59
C CYS A 446 16.58 2.98 9.18
N HIS A 447 15.79 4.04 8.98
CA HIS A 447 15.50 4.52 7.64
C HIS A 447 16.84 4.89 7.01
N ARG A 448 17.43 4.01 6.21
CA ARG A 448 18.65 4.40 5.49
C ARG A 448 18.28 5.44 4.43
N PRO A 449 19.09 6.51 4.27
CA PRO A 449 19.03 7.33 3.07
C PRO A 449 19.29 6.42 1.87
N VAL A 450 18.61 6.69 0.77
CA VAL A 450 18.83 6.04 -0.52
C VAL A 450 20.33 6.11 -0.84
N ALA A 451 21.04 5.00 -0.66
CA ALA A 451 22.37 4.86 -1.22
C ALA A 451 22.17 4.77 -2.74
N LEU A 452 22.57 5.83 -3.43
CA LEU A 452 22.80 5.81 -4.87
C LEU A 452 23.70 4.62 -5.18
N SER A 453 23.13 3.53 -5.71
CA SER A 453 23.93 2.52 -6.36
C SER A 453 24.50 3.15 -7.63
N ARG A 454 25.77 3.55 -7.56
CA ARG A 454 26.63 3.70 -8.73
C ARG A 454 26.62 2.37 -9.50
N ALA A 455 25.74 2.28 -10.48
CA ALA A 455 25.88 1.40 -11.63
C ALA A 455 25.66 2.28 -12.87
N LYS A 456 26.62 3.17 -13.16
CA LYS A 456 26.82 3.67 -14.52
C LYS A 456 27.91 2.80 -15.13
N ARG A 457 27.57 2.03 -16.17
CA ARG A 457 28.10 2.21 -17.53
C ARG A 457 27.69 1.03 -18.42
N ASN A 458 27.41 1.38 -19.68
CA ASN A 458 27.28 0.54 -20.86
C ASN A 458 25.92 -0.11 -21.11
N PHE A 459 25.00 0.66 -21.69
CA PHE A 459 24.07 0.18 -22.71
C PHE A 459 23.41 1.35 -23.44
N THR A 460 24.13 2.05 -24.32
CA THR A 460 23.57 2.61 -25.58
C THR A 460 24.72 3.13 -26.45
N LEU A 461 25.06 2.40 -27.52
CA LEU A 461 25.56 2.93 -28.78
C LEU A 461 25.64 1.79 -29.78
N GLN A 462 24.57 1.57 -30.53
CA GLN A 462 24.60 1.37 -31.97
C GLN A 462 23.16 1.16 -32.46
N MET A 463 22.57 2.27 -32.92
CA MET A 463 21.52 2.23 -33.92
C MET A 463 22.19 2.56 -35.26
N SER A 464 21.73 1.90 -36.32
CA SER A 464 21.89 2.27 -37.72
C SER A 464 23.23 1.97 -38.40
N LEU A 465 23.16 1.08 -39.40
CA LEU A 465 23.65 1.23 -40.78
C LEU A 465 24.19 -0.10 -41.31
N ARG A 466 23.34 -0.92 -41.95
CA ARG A 466 23.76 -1.80 -43.05
C ARG A 466 22.60 -1.98 -44.04
N PHE A 467 22.51 -1.04 -44.97
CA PHE A 467 21.97 -1.26 -46.31
C PHE A 467 22.94 -0.59 -47.27
N THR A 468 23.57 -1.41 -48.13
CA THR A 468 24.00 -1.18 -49.54
C THR A 468 25.34 -1.88 -49.87
N SER A 469 25.21 -2.85 -50.79
CA SER A 469 26.06 -3.21 -51.94
C SER A 469 27.57 -3.45 -51.83
N SER A 470 27.97 -4.70 -52.12
CA SER A 470 28.87 -5.12 -53.24
C SER A 470 28.94 -6.66 -53.19
N THR A 471 28.47 -7.47 -54.14
CA THR A 471 28.96 -7.77 -55.50
C THR A 471 30.48 -7.86 -55.64
N SER A 472 30.98 -9.11 -55.71
CA SER A 472 31.83 -9.67 -56.79
C SER A 472 33.10 -10.41 -56.30
N GLN A 473 33.30 -11.61 -56.89
CA GLN A 473 34.51 -12.46 -56.97
C GLN A 473 34.92 -13.17 -55.66
N LYS A 474 35.06 -14.50 -55.58
CA LYS A 474 35.38 -15.55 -56.57
C LYS A 474 34.54 -16.80 -56.33
#